data_AF-A0A9X1QF46-F1
#
_entry.id   AF-A0A9X1QF46-F1
#
_cell.length_a   1.000
_cell.length_b   1.000
_cell.length_c   1.000
_cell.angle_alpha   90.00
_cell.angle_beta   90.00
_cell.angle_gamma   90.00
#
_symmetry.space_group_name_H-M   'P 1'
#
loop_
_entity.id
_entity.type
_entity.pdbx_description
1 polymer ?
#
loop_
_entity_poly.entity_id
_entity_poly.type
_entity_poly.pdbx_seq_one_letter_code
_entity_poly.pdbx_strand_id
1 'polypeptide(L)'
;MNHQHYVFKYGGKKNTFSFISLGKRGRIKKVVQFRLIENNVYNLGFGDYSEEFDTLDDQVVTDNGDMEKVLATVIAVMEHFLKRNPEVRIFLTGSTPSRTRLYQIIISSHYDDLALHFEIYGFQQEQWLPFLKNVNYESFLILKLL
;
A
#
# COMPACT_ATOMS: atom_id res chain seq x y z
N MET A 1 15.53 4.62 3.67
CA MET A 1 14.60 5.02 4.77
C MET A 1 14.97 4.34 6.08
N ASN A 2 15.08 5.10 7.18
CA ASN A 2 15.25 4.57 8.54
C ASN A 2 14.00 4.88 9.41
N HIS A 3 12.82 4.91 8.80
CA HIS A 3 11.56 5.02 9.53
C HIS A 3 11.24 3.66 10.13
N GLN A 4 11.13 3.58 11.46
CA GLN A 4 10.69 2.35 12.12
C GLN A 4 9.31 1.97 11.58
N HIS A 5 9.21 0.83 10.89
CA HIS A 5 7.94 0.20 10.57
C HIS A 5 7.51 -0.74 11.72
N TYR A 6 6.25 -1.17 11.71
CA TYR A 6 5.81 -2.27 12.57
C TYR A 6 6.41 -3.59 12.08
N VAL A 7 6.67 -4.50 13.02
CA VAL A 7 6.95 -5.89 12.69
C VAL A 7 5.68 -6.49 12.09
N PHE A 8 5.77 -6.99 10.87
CA PHE A 8 4.67 -7.65 10.17
C PHE A 8 4.91 -9.15 10.06
N LYS A 9 3.81 -9.90 9.99
CA LYS A 9 3.81 -11.35 9.81
C LYS A 9 3.24 -11.70 8.44
N TYR A 10 3.90 -12.60 7.73
CA TYR A 10 3.35 -13.21 6.53
C TYR A 10 2.37 -14.33 6.93
N GLY A 11 1.11 -14.22 6.51
CA GLY A 11 0.05 -15.17 6.84
C GLY A 11 0.05 -16.45 5.98
N GLY A 12 0.96 -16.57 5.00
CA GLY A 12 1.10 -17.73 4.11
C GLY A 12 0.00 -17.87 3.06
N LYS A 13 -1.27 -17.69 3.45
CA LYS A 13 -2.42 -17.80 2.54
C LYS A 13 -2.70 -16.45 1.87
N LYS A 14 -3.05 -16.50 0.57
CA LYS A 14 -3.57 -15.36 -0.22
C LYS A 14 -2.67 -14.11 -0.24
N ASN A 15 -1.34 -14.27 -0.19
CA ASN A 15 -0.37 -13.15 -0.16
C ASN A 15 -0.75 -12.05 0.85
N THR A 16 -1.11 -12.48 2.05
CA THR A 16 -1.62 -11.60 3.11
C THR A 16 -0.56 -11.39 4.18
N PHE A 17 -0.38 -10.13 4.59
CA PHE A 17 0.51 -9.68 5.64
C PHE A 17 -0.32 -8.98 6.72
N SER A 18 0.09 -9.10 7.98
CA SER A 18 -0.58 -8.43 9.09
C SER A 18 0.39 -7.83 10.09
N PHE A 19 -0.02 -6.75 10.74
CA PHE A 19 0.73 -6.09 11.80
C PHE A 19 -0.22 -5.44 12.80
N ILE A 20 0.30 -5.11 13.99
CA ILE A 20 -0.46 -4.40 15.02
C ILE A 20 -0.04 -2.93 15.01
N SER A 21 -0.97 -2.06 14.64
CA SER A 21 -0.87 -0.60 14.79
C SER A 21 -1.12 -0.23 16.25
N LEU A 22 -0.25 0.61 16.81
CA LEU A 22 -0.27 1.06 18.20
C LEU A 22 -0.40 2.57 18.21
N GLY A 23 -1.48 3.08 18.81
CA GLY A 23 -1.74 4.51 18.79
C GLY A 23 -2.84 4.92 19.76
N LYS A 24 -3.38 6.12 19.56
CA LYS A 24 -4.30 6.78 20.51
C LYS A 24 -5.63 6.03 20.71
N ARG A 25 -6.01 5.15 19.77
CA ARG A 25 -7.19 4.29 19.85
C ARG A 25 -6.85 2.85 20.24
N GLY A 26 -5.64 2.62 20.73
CA GLY A 26 -5.18 1.32 21.20
C GLY A 26 -4.53 0.47 20.10
N ARG A 27 -4.75 -0.84 20.19
CA ARG A 27 -4.12 -1.86 19.34
C ARG A 27 -5.08 -2.24 18.23
N ILE A 28 -4.69 -2.00 16.98
CA ILE A 28 -5.51 -2.32 15.81
C ILE A 28 -4.75 -3.27 14.92
N LYS A 29 -5.33 -4.43 14.62
CA LYS A 29 -4.77 -5.37 13.66
C LYS A 29 -5.06 -4.85 12.25
N LYS A 30 -4.00 -4.60 11.49
CA LYS A 30 -4.06 -4.15 10.10
C LYS A 30 -3.59 -5.24 9.17
N VAL A 31 -4.14 -5.26 7.97
CA VAL A 31 -3.83 -6.25 6.94
C VAL A 31 -3.47 -5.56 5.63
N VAL A 32 -2.44 -6.09 4.97
CA VAL A 32 -2.08 -5.80 3.59
C VAL A 32 -2.26 -7.10 2.80
N GLN A 33 -3.03 -7.07 1.73
CA GLN A 33 -3.33 -8.24 0.91
C GLN A 33 -3.06 -7.94 -0.57
N PHE A 34 -2.28 -8.82 -1.22
CA PHE A 34 -2.07 -8.76 -2.66
C PHE A 34 -2.99 -9.75 -3.36
N ARG A 35 -3.94 -9.25 -4.14
CA ARG A 35 -4.86 -10.08 -4.96
C ARG A 35 -4.52 -9.95 -6.43
N LEU A 36 -4.24 -11.07 -7.09
CA LEU A 36 -4.01 -11.10 -8.54
C LEU A 36 -5.28 -10.57 -9.24
N ILE A 37 -5.11 -9.59 -10.12
CA ILE A 37 -6.15 -9.10 -11.02
C ILE A 37 -5.97 -9.79 -12.38
N GLU A 38 -4.82 -9.57 -13.01
CA GLU A 38 -4.46 -10.10 -14.34
C GLU A 38 -2.95 -10.03 -14.54
N ASN A 39 -2.36 -10.85 -15.43
CA ASN A 39 -1.02 -10.64 -16.01
C ASN A 39 0.06 -10.07 -15.06
N ASN A 40 0.32 -10.76 -13.94
CA ASN A 40 1.27 -10.36 -12.89
C ASN A 40 0.98 -9.00 -12.23
N VAL A 41 -0.23 -8.46 -12.39
CA VAL A 41 -0.75 -7.26 -11.72
C VAL A 41 -1.53 -7.68 -10.49
N TYR A 42 -1.11 -7.22 -9.32
CA TYR A 42 -1.75 -7.48 -8.06
C TYR A 42 -2.35 -6.19 -7.48
N ASN A 43 -3.63 -6.21 -7.14
CA ASN A 43 -4.23 -5.15 -6.34
C ASN A 43 -3.71 -5.21 -4.90
N LEU A 44 -3.27 -4.08 -4.37
CA LEU A 44 -2.96 -3.93 -2.95
C LEU A 44 -4.23 -3.51 -2.19
N GLY A 45 -4.78 -4.44 -1.41
CA GLY A 45 -5.79 -4.15 -0.40
C GLY A 45 -5.13 -3.80 0.93
N PHE A 46 -5.57 -2.72 1.56
CA PHE A 46 -5.11 -2.29 2.88
C PHE A 46 -6.30 -1.82 3.72
N GLY A 47 -6.34 -2.27 4.97
CA GLY A 47 -7.44 -2.00 5.88
C GLY A 47 -7.23 -2.58 7.28
N ASP A 48 -8.22 -2.35 8.13
CA ASP A 48 -8.27 -3.00 9.44
C ASP A 48 -8.82 -4.41 9.27
N TYR A 49 -8.41 -5.30 10.16
CA TYR A 49 -8.93 -6.66 10.18
C TYR A 49 -10.05 -6.76 11.21
N SER A 50 -11.24 -7.12 10.76
CA SER A 50 -12.35 -7.47 11.64
C SER A 50 -12.21 -8.92 12.08
N GLU A 51 -11.99 -9.15 13.38
CA GLU A 51 -12.01 -10.50 13.94
C GLU A 51 -13.42 -11.09 13.95
N GLU A 52 -14.45 -10.25 14.04
CA GLU A 52 -15.87 -10.66 14.02
C GLU A 52 -16.26 -11.26 12.68
N PHE A 53 -15.83 -10.63 11.58
CA PHE A 53 -16.20 -11.05 10.22
C PHE A 53 -15.13 -11.88 9.51
N ASP A 54 -13.95 -12.05 10.12
CA ASP A 54 -12.76 -12.65 9.49
C ASP A 54 -12.43 -12.01 8.13
N THR A 55 -12.62 -10.69 8.04
CA THR A 55 -12.46 -9.93 6.79
C THR A 55 -11.59 -8.69 6.97
N LEU A 56 -11.01 -8.25 5.85
CA LEU A 56 -10.39 -6.94 5.71
C LEU A 56 -11.50 -5.91 5.50
N ASP A 57 -11.60 -4.95 6.41
CA ASP A 57 -12.38 -3.73 6.25
C ASP A 57 -11.46 -2.62 5.72
N ASP A 58 -11.60 -2.31 4.43
CA ASP A 58 -10.84 -1.26 3.76
C ASP A 58 -11.57 0.10 3.75
N GLN A 59 -12.76 0.19 4.33
CA GLN A 59 -13.54 1.43 4.37
C GLN A 59 -13.37 2.18 5.68
N VAL A 60 -12.99 1.49 6.76
CA VAL A 60 -12.85 2.11 8.07
C VAL A 60 -11.67 3.10 8.14
N VAL A 61 -11.94 4.28 8.67
CA VAL A 61 -10.93 5.29 8.99
C VAL A 61 -10.77 5.35 10.51
N THR A 62 -9.77 4.62 11.00
CA THR A 62 -9.59 4.47 12.44
C THR A 62 -8.84 5.64 13.07
N ASP A 63 -8.03 6.37 12.29
CA ASP A 63 -7.25 7.52 12.77
C ASP A 63 -6.53 7.22 14.10
N ASN A 64 -5.66 6.21 14.09
CA ASN A 64 -4.95 5.79 15.30
C ASN A 64 -3.77 6.72 15.66
N GLY A 65 -3.52 7.77 14.86
CA GLY A 65 -2.46 8.75 15.11
C GLY A 65 -1.04 8.29 14.78
N ASP A 66 -0.89 7.16 14.07
CA ASP A 66 0.39 6.53 13.72
C ASP A 66 0.57 6.35 12.21
N MET A 67 -0.03 7.25 11.42
CA MET A 67 -0.11 7.16 9.96
C MET A 67 1.27 6.95 9.31
N GLU A 68 2.29 7.75 9.67
CA GLU A 68 3.64 7.61 9.10
C GLU A 68 4.22 6.20 9.31
N LYS A 69 4.07 5.63 10.50
CA LYS A 69 4.57 4.29 10.83
C LYS A 69 3.78 3.19 10.11
N VAL A 70 2.46 3.37 9.99
CA VAL A 70 1.60 2.49 9.18
C VAL A 70 2.05 2.49 7.72
N LEU A 71 2.32 3.66 7.14
CA LEU A 71 2.76 3.79 5.74
C LEU A 71 4.15 3.20 5.52
N ALA A 72 5.11 3.48 6.40
CA ALA A 72 6.41 2.82 6.38
C ALA A 72 6.29 1.29 6.43
N THR A 73 5.30 0.77 7.17
CA THR A 73 5.01 -0.68 7.22
C THR A 73 4.45 -1.20 5.91
N VAL A 74 3.52 -0.48 5.28
CA VAL A 74 2.97 -0.87 3.97
C VAL A 74 4.07 -0.89 2.92
N ILE A 75 4.95 0.12 2.89
CA ILE A 75 6.11 0.18 1.99
C ILE A 75 7.03 -1.03 2.22
N ALA A 76 7.41 -1.32 3.47
CA ALA A 76 8.24 -2.47 3.80
C ALA A 76 7.59 -3.82 3.40
N VAL A 77 6.26 -3.93 3.48
CA VAL A 77 5.52 -5.10 2.99
C VAL A 77 5.57 -5.18 1.46
N MET A 78 5.42 -4.06 0.74
CA MET A 78 5.55 -4.02 -0.72
C MET A 78 6.95 -4.43 -1.17
N GLU A 79 8.00 -3.90 -0.53
CA GLU A 79 9.39 -4.30 -0.78
C GLU A 79 9.58 -5.80 -0.57
N HIS A 80 9.05 -6.35 0.53
CA HIS A 80 9.12 -7.78 0.80
C HIS A 80 8.41 -8.61 -0.27
N PHE A 81 7.24 -8.17 -0.73
CA PHE A 81 6.47 -8.83 -1.76
C PHE A 81 7.16 -8.79 -3.13
N LEU A 82 7.65 -7.63 -3.56
CA LEU A 82 8.34 -7.44 -4.84
C LEU A 82 9.73 -8.09 -4.86
N LYS A 83 10.41 -8.21 -3.71
CA LYS A 83 11.67 -8.97 -3.62
C LYS A 83 11.46 -10.46 -3.94
N ARG A 84 10.31 -11.01 -3.57
CA ARG A 84 9.96 -12.42 -3.81
C ARG A 84 9.35 -12.67 -5.20
N ASN A 85 8.81 -11.63 -5.83
CA ASN A 85 8.14 -11.69 -7.12
C ASN A 85 8.60 -10.48 -7.96
N PRO A 86 9.84 -10.44 -8.47
CA PRO A 86 10.40 -9.25 -9.11
C PRO A 86 9.68 -8.83 -10.40
N GLU A 87 8.96 -9.74 -11.04
CA GLU A 87 8.22 -9.54 -12.29
C GLU A 87 6.80 -8.99 -12.11
N VAL A 88 6.33 -8.84 -10.87
CA VAL A 88 4.95 -8.40 -10.59
C VAL A 88 4.84 -6.89 -10.49
N ARG A 89 3.63 -6.41 -10.73
CA ARG A 89 3.25 -5.00 -10.68
C ARG A 89 2.16 -4.85 -9.63
N ILE A 90 2.33 -3.89 -8.73
CA ILE A 90 1.34 -3.60 -7.69
C ILE A 90 0.45 -2.47 -8.21
N PHE A 91 -0.84 -2.76 -8.35
CA PHE A 91 -1.87 -1.77 -8.63
C PHE A 91 -2.44 -1.23 -7.32
N LEU A 92 -2.57 0.10 -7.22
CA LEU A 92 -3.20 0.78 -6.10
C LEU A 92 -4.29 1.73 -6.58
N THR A 93 -5.46 1.60 -5.98
CA THR A 93 -6.53 2.59 -6.06
C THR A 93 -7.27 2.62 -4.72
N GLY A 94 -7.80 3.79 -4.36
CA GLY A 94 -8.67 3.91 -3.20
C GLY A 94 -10.05 3.36 -3.50
N SER A 95 -10.75 2.84 -2.48
CA SER A 95 -12.18 2.51 -2.62
C SER A 95 -13.05 3.76 -2.86
N THR A 96 -12.51 4.95 -2.62
CA THR A 96 -13.13 6.25 -2.91
C THR A 96 -12.11 7.22 -3.50
N PRO A 97 -12.55 8.27 -4.22
CA PRO A 97 -11.64 9.32 -4.73
C PRO A 97 -10.78 9.95 -3.63
N SER A 98 -11.33 10.14 -2.43
CA SER A 98 -10.61 10.66 -1.27
C SER A 98 -9.48 9.72 -0.82
N ARG A 99 -9.69 8.40 -0.87
CA ARG A 99 -8.63 7.41 -0.57
C ARG A 99 -7.57 7.37 -1.67
N THR A 100 -7.95 7.48 -2.94
CA THR A 100 -6.99 7.60 -4.04
C THR A 100 -6.13 8.85 -3.87
N ARG A 101 -6.75 9.98 -3.51
CA ARG A 101 -6.04 11.23 -3.23
C ARG A 101 -5.09 11.09 -2.04
N LEU A 102 -5.51 10.40 -0.97
CA LEU A 102 -4.64 10.09 0.17
C LEU A 102 -3.42 9.28 -0.26
N TYR A 103 -3.60 8.22 -1.05
CA TYR A 103 -2.47 7.45 -1.60
C TYR A 103 -1.54 8.33 -2.42
N GLN A 104 -2.09 9.23 -3.24
CA GLN A 104 -1.25 10.16 -4.00
C GLN A 104 -0.41 11.08 -3.12
N ILE A 105 -0.99 11.62 -2.04
CA ILE A 105 -0.28 12.47 -1.08
C ILE A 105 0.88 11.69 -0.46
N ILE A 106 0.63 10.45 -0.06
CA ILE A 106 1.62 9.54 0.52
C ILE A 106 2.75 9.23 -0.47
N ILE A 107 2.39 8.85 -1.70
CA ILE A 107 3.39 8.57 -2.75
C ILE A 107 4.21 9.83 -3.01
N SER A 108 3.58 11.01 -3.07
CA SER A 108 4.28 12.28 -3.27
C SER A 108 5.23 12.62 -2.13
N SER A 109 4.82 12.40 -0.87
CA SER A 109 5.63 12.73 0.32
C SER A 109 6.82 11.80 0.50
N HIS A 110 6.74 10.57 -0.01
CA HIS A 110 7.81 9.57 0.07
C HIS A 110 8.46 9.27 -1.28
N TYR A 111 8.18 10.07 -2.32
CA TYR A 111 8.57 9.76 -3.70
C TYR A 111 10.07 9.55 -3.85
N ASP A 112 10.89 10.41 -3.23
CA ASP A 112 12.34 10.38 -3.41
C ASP A 112 12.94 9.08 -2.85
N ASP A 113 12.37 8.54 -1.78
CA ASP A 113 12.77 7.26 -1.21
C ASP A 113 12.18 6.06 -1.96
N LEU A 114 10.92 6.16 -2.39
CA LEU A 114 10.27 5.10 -3.16
C LEU A 114 10.94 4.91 -4.53
N ALA A 115 11.33 6.00 -5.18
CA ALA A 115 11.99 6.00 -6.48
C ALA A 115 13.38 5.33 -6.46
N LEU A 116 13.98 5.12 -5.30
CA LEU A 116 15.23 4.34 -5.17
C LEU A 116 15.01 2.84 -5.35
N HIS A 117 13.78 2.35 -5.15
CA HIS A 117 13.45 0.93 -5.13
C HIS A 117 12.39 0.56 -6.17
N PHE A 118 11.63 1.54 -6.64
CA PHE A 118 10.44 1.34 -7.46
C PHE A 118 10.34 2.29 -8.64
N GLU A 119 9.80 1.76 -9.73
CA GLU A 119 9.17 2.57 -10.78
C GLU A 119 7.71 2.82 -10.39
N ILE A 120 7.29 4.08 -10.44
CA ILE A 120 5.93 4.48 -10.10
C ILE A 120 5.30 5.14 -11.31
N TYR A 121 4.13 4.64 -11.70
CA TYR A 121 3.30 5.20 -12.74
C TYR A 121 1.97 5.64 -12.16
N GLY A 122 1.41 6.71 -12.69
CA GLY A 122 0.05 7.15 -12.42
C GLY A 122 -0.81 7.03 -13.67
N PHE A 123 -2.07 6.64 -13.48
CA PHE A 123 -3.08 6.60 -14.54
C PHE A 123 -3.84 7.92 -14.58
N GLN A 124 -3.89 8.57 -15.73
CA GLN A 124 -4.67 9.77 -15.97
C GLN A 124 -4.96 9.86 -17.47
N GLN A 125 -6.15 10.36 -17.85
CA GLN A 125 -6.52 10.56 -19.27
C GLN A 125 -6.31 9.29 -20.11
N GLU A 126 -6.74 8.14 -19.58
CA GLU A 126 -6.66 6.84 -20.25
C GLU A 126 -5.23 6.31 -20.51
N GLN A 127 -4.22 6.90 -19.86
CA GLN A 127 -2.82 6.55 -20.08
C GLN A 127 -2.05 6.34 -18.77
N TRP A 128 -1.11 5.41 -18.80
CA TRP A 128 -0.11 5.24 -17.75
C TRP A 128 1.10 6.12 -18.04
N LEU A 129 1.41 7.03 -17.12
CA LEU A 129 2.54 7.97 -17.24
C LEU A 129 3.47 7.81 -16.02
N PRO A 130 4.79 8.06 -16.17
CA PRO A 130 5.67 8.16 -15.02
C PRO A 130 5.09 9.14 -13.99
N PHE A 131 5.13 8.75 -12.72
CA PHE A 131 4.55 9.55 -11.66
C PHE A 131 5.31 10.88 -11.51
N LEU A 132 4.55 11.98 -11.46
CA LEU A 132 5.05 13.31 -11.18
C LEU A 132 4.34 13.88 -9.95
N LYS A 133 5.11 14.54 -9.08
CA LYS A 133 4.54 15.32 -7.96
C LYS A 133 3.61 16.40 -8.53
N ASN A 134 2.54 16.70 -7.81
CA ASN A 134 1.53 17.73 -8.16
C ASN A 134 0.67 17.46 -9.42
N VAL A 135 0.66 16.23 -9.95
CA VAL A 135 -0.28 15.79 -11.00
C VAL A 135 -1.36 14.90 -10.38
N ASN A 136 -2.63 15.07 -10.73
CA ASN A 136 -3.73 14.27 -10.16
C ASN A 136 -3.94 12.97 -10.94
N TYR A 137 -3.92 11.82 -10.26
CA TYR A 137 -4.05 10.51 -10.87
C TYR A 137 -5.27 9.74 -10.32
N GLU A 138 -5.82 8.86 -11.14
CA GLU A 138 -6.98 8.02 -10.84
C GLU A 138 -6.59 6.69 -10.18
N SER A 139 -5.38 6.21 -10.47
CA SER A 139 -4.77 5.02 -9.86
C SER A 139 -3.26 5.02 -10.05
N PHE A 140 -2.58 4.09 -9.38
CA PHE A 140 -1.13 3.96 -9.38
C PHE A 140 -0.70 2.54 -9.72
N LEU A 141 0.46 2.43 -10.37
CA LEU A 141 1.14 1.18 -10.64
C LEU A 141 2.57 1.28 -10.12
N ILE A 142 2.98 0.33 -9.31
CA ILE A 142 4.29 0.29 -8.66
C ILE A 142 4.99 -1.00 -9.05
N LEU A 143 6.19 -0.89 -9.58
CA LEU A 143 7.01 -2.00 -10.04
C LEU A 143 8.37 -1.92 -9.37
N LYS A 144 9.05 -3.06 -9.26
CA LYS A 144 10.44 -3.07 -8.80
C LYS A 144 11.32 -2.37 -9.83
N LEU A 145 12.19 -1.46 -9.37
CA LEU A 145 13.20 -0.85 -10.21
C LEU A 145 14.23 -1.92 -10.64
N LEU A 146 14.51 -2.01 -11.94
CA LEU A 146 15.43 -2.98 -12.53
C LEU A 146 16.91 -2.61 -12.30
#